data_AF-A0A9N9NDR7-F1
#
_entry.id   AF-A0A9N9NDR7-F1
#
_cell.length_a   1.000
_cell.length_b   1.000
_cell.length_c   1.000
_cell.angle_alpha   90.00
_cell.angle_beta   90.00
_cell.angle_gamma   90.00
#
_symmetry.space_group_name_H-M   'P 1'
#
loop_
_entity.id
_entity.type
_entity.pdbx_description
1 polymer ?
#
loop_
_entity_poly.entity_id
_entity_poly.type
_entity_poly.pdbx_seq_one_letter_code
_entity_poly.pdbx_strand_id
1 'polypeptide(L)'
;MAEHQVIDEKDVTGKIKVTLSTNDSLDQSLAGVKIGGTQTVRWSTSYITGNPKVSIQVYSIFPTMPLPTYLEVWSSPHNTTLSEGHYQFTVDPEKFEVGTPYIVRVWKADDEEISGTSDPFVVTN
;
A
#
# COMPACT_ATOMS: atom_id res chain seq x y z
N MET A 1 10.61 12.95 -46.90
CA MET A 1 10.83 13.74 -45.68
C MET A 1 10.05 13.02 -44.59
N ALA A 2 10.73 12.39 -43.64
CA ALA A 2 10.10 11.60 -42.60
C ALA A 2 9.75 12.53 -41.44
N GLU A 3 8.45 12.71 -41.19
CA GLU A 3 7.94 13.38 -39.99
C GLU A 3 8.27 12.50 -38.79
N HIS A 4 9.25 12.93 -37.99
CA HIS A 4 9.47 12.35 -36.67
C HIS A 4 8.31 12.77 -35.79
N GLN A 5 7.46 11.81 -35.42
CA GLN A 5 6.51 11.97 -34.32
C GLN A 5 7.30 12.33 -33.07
N VAL A 6 7.11 13.56 -32.59
CA VAL A 6 7.47 13.96 -31.23
C VAL A 6 6.59 13.11 -30.32
N ILE A 7 7.21 12.14 -29.65
CA ILE A 7 6.56 11.35 -28.62
C ILE A 7 6.32 12.33 -27.48
N ASP A 8 5.05 12.59 -27.19
CA ASP A 8 4.58 13.38 -26.05
C ASP A 8 5.28 12.84 -24.79
N GLU A 9 6.28 13.57 -24.25
CA GLU A 9 6.91 13.30 -22.96
C GLU A 9 5.88 13.57 -21.86
N LYS A 10 4.83 12.74 -21.79
CA LYS A 10 3.98 12.64 -20.63
C LYS A 10 4.85 12.12 -19.49
N ASP A 11 5.35 13.06 -18.70
CA ASP A 11 5.53 12.95 -17.26
C ASP A 11 5.57 11.49 -16.78
N VAL A 12 6.70 10.82 -17.03
CA VAL A 12 6.87 9.41 -16.69
C VAL A 12 7.24 9.32 -15.21
N THR A 13 6.32 9.79 -14.36
CA THR A 13 6.50 9.72 -12.92
C THR A 13 6.35 8.27 -12.47
N GLY A 14 7.32 7.81 -11.66
CA GLY A 14 7.37 6.45 -11.13
C GLY A 14 6.09 6.10 -10.37
N LYS A 15 5.62 4.85 -10.51
CA LYS A 15 4.38 4.39 -9.87
C LYS A 15 4.61 3.14 -9.04
N ILE A 16 3.92 3.07 -7.91
CA ILE A 16 3.84 1.88 -7.07
C ILE A 16 2.37 1.43 -7.06
N LYS A 17 2.13 0.16 -7.38
CA LYS A 17 0.82 -0.48 -7.21
C LYS A 17 0.90 -1.43 -6.01
N VAL A 18 0.02 -1.25 -5.03
CA VAL A 18 -0.01 -2.03 -3.79
C VAL A 18 -1.25 -2.93 -3.78
N THR A 19 -1.06 -4.18 -3.41
CA THR A 19 -2.13 -5.17 -3.27
C THR A 19 -1.96 -5.90 -1.95
N LEU A 20 -3.06 -6.11 -1.22
CA LEU A 20 -3.08 -6.94 -0.04
C LEU A 20 -3.57 -8.35 -0.43
N SER A 21 -2.93 -9.37 0.09
CA SER A 21 -3.38 -10.76 -0.07
C SER A 21 -3.40 -11.45 1.29
N THR A 22 -4.45 -12.23 1.54
CA THR A 22 -4.45 -13.24 2.60
C THR A 22 -3.66 -14.45 2.10
N ASN A 23 -3.09 -15.26 3.00
CA ASN A 23 -2.33 -16.46 2.62
C ASN A 23 -3.15 -17.48 1.77
N ASP A 24 -4.48 -17.32 1.67
CA ASP A 24 -5.37 -18.23 0.96
C ASP A 24 -6.05 -17.65 -0.30
N SER A 25 -5.91 -16.36 -0.63
CA SER A 25 -6.47 -15.82 -1.88
C SER A 25 -5.80 -14.53 -2.35
N LEU A 26 -5.45 -14.50 -3.65
CA LEU A 26 -4.94 -13.35 -4.40
C LEU A 26 -6.02 -12.31 -4.73
N ASP A 27 -7.24 -12.52 -4.24
CA ASP A 27 -8.43 -11.82 -4.67
C ASP A 27 -9.13 -11.24 -3.44
N GLN A 28 -9.37 -9.92 -3.44
CA GLN A 28 -10.72 -9.34 -3.35
C GLN A 28 -10.76 -7.93 -2.76
N SER A 29 -11.62 -7.12 -3.39
CA SER A 29 -12.27 -5.94 -2.85
C SER A 29 -12.79 -6.19 -1.43
N LEU A 30 -12.48 -5.29 -0.48
CA LEU A 30 -12.96 -5.35 0.92
C LEU A 30 -12.86 -6.75 1.55
N ALA A 31 -11.75 -7.46 1.31
CA ALA A 31 -11.50 -8.74 1.96
C ALA A 31 -11.58 -8.56 3.48
N GLY A 32 -12.46 -9.32 4.13
CA GLY A 32 -12.52 -9.42 5.58
C GLY A 32 -11.25 -10.09 6.09
N VAL A 33 -10.46 -9.38 6.89
CA VAL A 33 -9.18 -9.87 7.42
C VAL A 33 -9.36 -10.28 8.88
N LYS A 34 -9.12 -11.54 9.20
CA LYS A 34 -9.24 -12.04 10.57
C LYS A 34 -8.18 -11.45 11.50
N ILE A 35 -8.59 -11.08 12.71
CA ILE A 35 -7.69 -10.84 13.84
C ILE A 35 -6.77 -12.04 14.03
N GLY A 36 -5.48 -11.78 14.27
CA GLY A 36 -4.42 -12.80 14.37
C GLY A 36 -4.00 -13.41 13.02
N GLY A 37 -4.67 -13.06 11.92
CA GLY A 37 -4.30 -13.52 10.58
C GLY A 37 -3.06 -12.80 10.06
N THR A 38 -2.20 -13.54 9.36
CA THR A 38 -1.05 -12.98 8.64
C THR A 38 -1.48 -12.47 7.27
N GLN A 39 -1.16 -11.21 6.98
CA GLN A 39 -1.39 -10.55 5.70
C GLN A 39 -0.09 -10.36 4.96
N THR A 40 -0.14 -10.50 3.64
CA THR A 40 0.99 -10.19 2.76
C THR A 40 0.65 -8.96 1.93
N VAL A 41 1.37 -7.87 2.19
CA VAL A 41 1.41 -6.69 1.32
C VAL A 41 2.33 -7.02 0.16
N ARG A 42 1.87 -6.83 -1.07
CA ARG A 42 2.69 -6.94 -2.28
C ARG A 42 2.68 -5.63 -3.02
N TRP A 43 3.79 -5.32 -3.69
CA TRP A 43 3.84 -4.17 -4.59
C TRP A 43 4.53 -4.51 -5.90
N SER A 44 4.14 -3.77 -6.93
CA SER A 44 4.81 -3.75 -8.22
C SER A 44 5.06 -2.31 -8.63
N THR A 45 6.08 -2.07 -9.44
CA THR A 45 6.44 -0.72 -9.86
C THR A 45 6.51 -0.59 -11.36
N SER A 46 6.37 0.64 -11.82
CA SER A 46 6.58 1.00 -13.21
C SER A 46 7.39 2.29 -13.24
N TYR A 47 8.38 2.35 -14.13
CA TYR A 47 9.24 3.52 -14.33
C TYR A 47 10.07 3.94 -13.11
N ILE A 48 10.29 3.00 -12.18
CA ILE A 48 11.22 3.18 -11.05
C ILE A 48 12.43 2.30 -11.34
N THR A 49 13.60 2.92 -11.47
CA THR A 49 14.87 2.23 -11.72
C THR A 49 15.64 1.99 -10.42
N GLY A 50 16.44 0.91 -10.39
CA GLY A 50 17.27 0.57 -9.24
C GLY A 50 16.46 -0.12 -8.13
N ASN A 51 17.03 -0.11 -6.92
CA ASN A 51 16.42 -0.75 -5.75
C ASN A 51 16.34 0.23 -4.57
N PRO A 52 15.51 1.28 -4.67
CA PRO A 52 15.38 2.27 -3.60
C PRO A 52 14.76 1.65 -2.34
N LYS A 53 14.95 2.34 -1.20
CA LYS A 53 14.21 2.02 0.02
C LYS A 53 12.76 2.42 -0.14
N VAL A 54 11.88 1.59 0.40
CA VAL A 54 10.45 1.86 0.51
C VAL A 54 10.00 1.75 1.96
N SER A 55 9.04 2.59 2.31
CA SER A 55 8.38 2.64 3.61
C SER A 55 6.97 2.09 3.46
N ILE A 56 6.54 1.25 4.40
CA ILE A 56 5.21 0.65 4.46
C ILE A 56 4.56 1.07 5.78
N GLN A 57 3.31 1.55 5.70
CA GLN A 57 2.50 1.90 6.86
C GLN A 57 1.05 1.49 6.65
N VAL A 58 0.38 1.15 7.74
CA VAL A 58 -1.06 0.88 7.75
C VAL A 58 -1.78 2.04 8.40
N TYR A 59 -2.89 2.44 7.80
CA TYR A 59 -3.75 3.50 8.32
C TYR A 59 -5.16 2.97 8.54
N SER A 60 -5.74 3.28 9.71
CA SER A 60 -7.18 3.16 9.92
C SER A 60 -7.89 4.35 9.28
N ILE A 61 -9.09 4.11 8.77
CA ILE A 61 -9.93 5.11 8.10
C ILE A 61 -11.11 5.42 9.01
N PHE A 62 -11.12 6.63 9.57
CA PHE A 62 -12.27 7.14 10.32
C PHE A 62 -13.11 8.03 9.40
N PRO A 63 -14.39 7.70 9.17
CA PRO A 63 -15.28 8.54 8.36
C PRO A 63 -15.68 9.79 9.15
N THR A 64 -14.81 10.79 9.17
CA THR A 64 -15.07 12.12 9.72
C THR A 64 -15.60 13.06 8.64
N MET A 65 -16.33 14.10 9.02
CA MET A 65 -16.73 15.18 8.10
C MET A 65 -15.78 16.37 8.21
N PRO A 66 -15.43 17.05 7.10
CA PRO A 66 -15.87 16.81 5.72
C PRO A 66 -15.05 15.73 4.97
N LEU A 67 -13.94 15.28 5.54
CA LEU A 67 -13.03 14.30 4.95
C LEU A 67 -12.67 13.22 5.97
N PRO A 68 -12.41 11.98 5.53
CA PRO A 68 -11.96 10.92 6.41
C PRO A 68 -10.62 11.28 7.06
N THR A 69 -10.47 10.86 8.31
CA THR A 69 -9.20 10.96 9.04
C THR A 69 -8.47 9.64 8.92
N TYR A 70 -7.18 9.69 8.59
CA TYR A 70 -6.30 8.53 8.53
C TYR A 70 -5.41 8.53 9.77
N LEU A 71 -5.47 7.48 10.58
CA LEU A 71 -4.59 7.34 11.75
C LEU A 71 -3.61 6.20 11.54
N GLU A 72 -2.34 6.45 11.87
CA GLU A 72 -1.28 5.45 11.78
C GLU A 72 -1.51 4.32 12.77
N VAL A 73 -1.46 3.08 12.29
CA VAL A 73 -1.58 1.89 13.13
C VAL A 73 -0.26 1.57 13.83
N TRP A 74 0.87 1.82 13.16
CA TRP A 74 2.21 1.64 13.75
C TRP A 74 2.84 2.99 14.09
N SER A 75 3.58 3.04 15.21
CA SER A 75 4.30 4.25 15.63
C SER A 75 5.41 4.68 14.67
N SER A 76 5.87 3.77 13.81
CA SER A 76 6.82 4.06 12.74
C SER A 76 6.57 3.15 11.54
N PRO A 77 6.84 3.63 10.31
CA PRO A 77 6.71 2.81 9.12
C PRO A 77 7.79 1.72 9.09
N HIS A 78 7.45 0.59 8.47
CA HIS A 78 8.40 -0.45 8.20
C HIS A 78 9.21 -0.11 6.94
N ASN A 79 10.53 -0.22 7.00
CA ASN A 79 11.42 0.12 5.89
C ASN A 79 12.04 -1.14 5.27
N THR A 80 11.98 -1.24 3.96
CA THR A 80 12.59 -2.33 3.19
C THR A 80 13.10 -1.83 1.84
N THR A 81 13.49 -2.73 0.95
CA THR A 81 13.91 -2.40 -0.42
C THR A 81 12.85 -2.77 -1.43
N LEU A 82 12.80 -2.02 -2.53
CA LEU A 82 11.80 -2.22 -3.57
C LEU A 82 11.81 -3.65 -4.14
N SER A 83 12.99 -4.27 -4.26
CA SER A 83 13.20 -5.60 -4.82
C SER A 83 12.60 -6.73 -4.01
N GLU A 84 12.32 -6.52 -2.71
CA GLU A 84 11.62 -7.53 -1.91
C GLU A 84 10.23 -7.81 -2.49
N GLY A 85 9.57 -6.77 -3.04
CA GLY A 85 8.25 -6.88 -3.67
C GLY A 85 7.09 -7.22 -2.72
N HIS A 86 7.37 -7.50 -1.44
CA HIS A 86 6.38 -7.84 -0.44
C HIS A 86 6.83 -7.59 1.01
N TYR A 87 5.85 -7.50 1.91
CA TYR A 87 6.01 -7.42 3.36
C TYR A 87 4.87 -8.16 4.05
N GLN A 88 5.17 -8.89 5.12
CA GLN A 88 4.16 -9.61 5.90
C GLN A 88 3.96 -8.98 7.28
N PHE A 89 2.70 -8.87 7.70
CA PHE A 89 2.34 -8.44 9.05
C PHE A 89 1.19 -9.28 9.60
N THR A 90 1.07 -9.33 10.92
CA THR A 90 -0.06 -9.97 11.60
C THR A 90 -1.04 -8.89 12.07
N VAL A 91 -2.34 -9.15 11.91
CA VAL A 91 -3.40 -8.27 12.42
C VAL A 91 -3.51 -8.43 13.94
N ASP A 92 -2.77 -7.58 14.65
CA ASP A 92 -2.66 -7.55 16.11
C ASP A 92 -3.92 -6.95 16.76
N PRO A 93 -4.62 -7.67 17.65
CA PRO A 93 -5.81 -7.14 18.33
C PRO A 93 -5.56 -5.90 19.20
N GLU A 94 -4.31 -5.59 19.57
CA GLU A 94 -3.98 -4.36 20.30
C GLU A 94 -3.95 -3.12 19.40
N LYS A 95 -3.78 -3.31 18.08
CA LYS A 95 -3.61 -2.22 17.10
C LYS A 95 -4.74 -2.13 16.08
N PHE A 96 -5.43 -3.24 15.87
CA PHE A 96 -6.51 -3.36 14.90
C PHE A 96 -7.85 -3.59 15.62
N GLU A 97 -8.88 -2.91 15.14
CA GLU A 97 -10.23 -2.94 15.66
C GLU A 97 -11.16 -3.59 14.64
N VAL A 98 -12.01 -4.49 15.12
CA VAL A 98 -12.99 -5.21 14.28
C VAL A 98 -14.02 -4.24 13.74
N GLY A 99 -14.34 -4.36 12.45
CA GLY A 99 -15.27 -3.49 11.74
C GLY A 99 -14.67 -2.15 11.28
N THR A 100 -13.44 -1.85 11.68
CA THR A 100 -12.73 -0.65 11.21
C THR A 100 -12.12 -0.92 9.82
N PRO A 101 -12.28 0.00 8.85
CA PRO A 101 -11.61 -0.08 7.57
C PRO A 101 -10.17 0.42 7.66
N TYR A 102 -9.27 -0.23 6.92
CA TYR A 102 -7.84 0.05 6.89
C TYR A 102 -7.33 0.07 5.44
N ILE A 103 -6.22 0.77 5.23
CA ILE A 103 -5.44 0.74 3.98
C ILE A 103 -3.95 0.55 4.30
N VAL A 104 -3.22 0.01 3.33
CA VAL A 104 -1.76 -0.04 3.36
C VAL A 104 -1.21 0.94 2.34
N ARG A 105 -0.27 1.80 2.76
CA ARG A 105 0.47 2.67 1.87
C ARG A 105 1.92 2.20 1.78
N VAL A 106 2.46 2.19 0.58
CA VAL A 106 3.88 1.97 0.29
C VAL A 106 4.39 3.18 -0.48
N TRP A 107 5.50 3.78 -0.04
CA TRP A 107 6.12 4.91 -0.72
C TRP A 107 7.62 4.79 -0.74
N LYS A 108 8.27 5.45 -1.70
CA LYS A 108 9.72 5.55 -1.73
C LYS A 108 10.17 6.43 -0.56
N ALA A 109 11.11 5.94 0.25
CA ALA A 109 11.48 6.58 1.51
C ALA A 109 12.03 8.01 1.33
N ASP A 110 12.70 8.28 0.20
CA ASP A 110 13.29 9.58 -0.12
C ASP A 110 12.35 10.46 -0.97
N ASP A 111 11.15 9.98 -1.30
CA ASP A 111 10.25 10.60 -2.27
C ASP A 111 8.80 10.11 -2.07
N GLU A 112 8.06 10.78 -1.19
CA GLU A 112 6.69 10.38 -0.81
C GLU A 112 5.65 10.57 -1.93
N GLU A 113 5.98 11.35 -2.96
CA GLU A 113 5.12 11.52 -4.15
C GLU A 113 5.01 10.21 -4.92
N ILE A 114 6.10 9.44 -4.96
CA ILE A 114 6.12 8.07 -5.49
C ILE A 114 5.55 7.13 -4.43
N SER A 115 4.23 7.00 -4.42
CA SER A 115 3.49 6.14 -3.50
C SER A 115 2.40 5.33 -4.17
N GLY A 116 2.00 4.26 -3.50
CA GLY A 116 0.87 3.42 -3.85
C GLY A 116 0.07 3.08 -2.61
N THR A 117 -1.24 2.96 -2.77
CA THR A 117 -2.17 2.62 -1.70
C THR A 117 -2.95 1.38 -2.10
N SER A 118 -3.16 0.47 -1.16
CA SER A 118 -3.99 -0.71 -1.37
C SER A 118 -5.47 -0.33 -1.47
N ASP A 119 -6.29 -1.24 -1.99
CA ASP A 119 -7.72 -1.20 -1.70
C ASP A 119 -7.97 -1.29 -0.18
N PRO A 120 -9.07 -0.71 0.32
CA PRO A 120 -9.42 -0.81 1.72
C PRO A 120 -9.80 -2.26 2.09
N PHE A 121 -9.45 -2.65 3.31
CA PHE A 121 -9.82 -3.93 3.92
C PHE A 121 -10.46 -3.69 5.29
N VAL A 122 -11.27 -4.64 5.76
CA VAL A 122 -11.95 -4.53 7.06
C VAL A 122 -11.52 -5.68 7.94
N VAL A 123 -11.22 -5.39 9.20
CA VAL A 123 -10.84 -6.43 10.15
C VAL A 123 -12.08 -7.15 10.71
N THR A 124 -12.04 -8.47 10.75
CA THR A 124 -13.12 -9.35 11.23
C THR A 124 -12.65 -10.24 12.37
N ASN A 125 -13.59 -10.80 13.14
CA ASN A 125 -13.32 -11.89 14.06
C ASN A 125 -12.96 -13.20 13.33
#